data_AF-A0A4P8L0J1-F1
#
_entry.id   AF-A0A4P8L0J1-F1
#
_cell.length_a   1.000
_cell.length_b   1.000
_cell.length_c   1.000
_cell.angle_alpha   90.00
_cell.angle_beta   90.00
_cell.angle_gamma   90.00
#
_symmetry.space_group_name_H-M   'P 1'
#
loop_
_entity.id
_entity.type
_entity.pdbx_description
1 polymer ?
#
loop_
_entity_poly.entity_id
_entity_poly.type
_entity_poly.pdbx_seq_one_letter_code
_entity_poly.pdbx_strand_id
1 'polypeptide(L)' 'MEWAWRLGILVLGGVPAIIGGGLFWHFFENWTSVVVWEIVLLFLLSLIISKGDKKAKNEAHG' A
#
# COMPACT_ATOMS: atom_id res chain seq x y z
N MET A 1 -13.92 0.63 -15.06
CA MET A 1 -12.46 0.70 -14.88
C MET A 1 -12.08 1.26 -13.50
N GLU A 2 -12.64 2.39 -13.05
CA GLU A 2 -12.30 3.02 -11.75
C GLU A 2 -12.45 2.13 -10.51
N TRP A 3 -13.58 1.42 -10.36
CA TRP A 3 -13.85 0.62 -9.15
C TRP A 3 -12.88 -0.56 -8.99
N ALA A 4 -12.50 -1.22 -10.09
CA ALA A 4 -11.53 -2.31 -10.05
C ALA A 4 -10.14 -1.83 -9.60
N TRP A 5 -9.73 -0.64 -10.03
CA TRP A 5 -8.47 -0.01 -9.61
C TRP A 5 -8.48 0.38 -8.13
N ARG A 6 -9.56 1.02 -7.67
CA ARG A 6 -9.74 1.40 -6.25
C ARG A 6 -9.76 0.19 -5.32
N LEU A 7 -10.48 -0.88 -5.71
CA LEU A 7 -10.50 -2.14 -4.97
C LEU A 7 -9.14 -2.84 -4.99
N GLY A 8 -8.43 -2.79 -6.12
CA GLY A 8 -7.06 -3.31 -6.22
C GLY A 8 -6.11 -2.66 -5.23
N ILE A 9 -6.15 -1.33 -5.10
CA ILE A 9 -5.35 -0.57 -4.11
C ILE A 9 -5.75 -0.93 -2.67
N LEU A 10 -7.04 -1.08 -2.40
CA LEU A 10 -7.53 -1.47 -1.08
C LEU A 10 -6.98 -2.84 -0.67
N VAL A 11 -6.98 -3.82 -1.58
CA VAL A 11 -6.43 -5.16 -1.30
C VAL A 11 -4.91 -5.13 -1.19
N LEU A 12 -4.23 -4.42 -2.10
CA LEU A 12 -2.77 -4.26 -2.09
C LEU A 12 -2.25 -3.58 -0.84
N GLY A 13 -3.03 -2.69 -0.22
CA GLY A 13 -2.66 -2.04 1.05
C GLY A 13 -3.17 -2.76 2.29
N GLY A 14 -4.42 -3.24 2.26
CA GLY A 14 -5.06 -3.84 3.43
C GLY A 14 -4.44 -5.18 3.83
N VAL A 15 -4.14 -6.06 2.86
CA VAL A 15 -3.59 -7.40 3.15
C VAL A 15 -2.21 -7.30 3.82
N PRO A 16 -1.24 -6.52 3.30
CA PRO A 16 0.07 -6.44 3.91
C PRO A 16 0.10 -5.57 5.19
N ALA A 17 -0.86 -4.67 5.40
CA ALA A 17 -1.02 -3.97 6.68
C ALA A 17 -1.39 -4.97 7.78
N ILE A 18 -2.42 -5.79 7.56
CA ILE A 18 -2.90 -6.76 8.55
C ILE A 18 -1.88 -7.88 8.78
N ILE A 19 -1.46 -8.55 7.71
CA ILE A 19 -0.55 -9.70 7.81
C ILE A 19 0.86 -9.23 8.18
N GLY A 20 1.35 -8.18 7.54
CA GLY A 20 2.69 -7.65 7.82
C GLY A 20 2.80 -7.06 9.22
N GLY A 21 1.79 -6.32 9.70
CA GLY A 21 1.77 -5.83 11.08
C GLY A 21 1.84 -6.98 12.10
N GLY A 22 1.05 -8.04 11.90
CA GLY A 22 1.10 -9.25 12.72
C GLY A 22 2.45 -9.98 12.65
N LEU A 23 3.08 -10.02 11.48
CA LEU A 23 4.39 -10.63 11.28
C LEU A 23 5.49 -9.87 12.05
N PHE A 24 5.52 -8.55 11.92
CA PHE A 24 6.50 -7.71 12.63
C PHE A 24 6.30 -7.74 14.14
N TRP A 25 5.05 -7.84 14.61
CA TRP A 25 4.76 -8.06 16.03
C TRP A 25 5.28 -9.41 16.50
N HIS A 26 5.04 -10.49 15.74
CA HIS A 26 5.45 -11.84 16.15
C HIS A 26 6.97 -12.01 16.24
N PHE A 27 7.75 -11.37 15.35
CA PHE A 27 9.20 -11.50 15.35
C PHE A 27 9.93 -10.58 16.32
N PHE A 28 9.43 -9.37 16.52
CA PHE A 28 10.12 -8.35 17.31
C PHE A 28 9.46 -8.07 18.66
N GLU A 29 8.24 -8.57 18.87
CA GLU A 29 7.41 -8.37 20.07
C GLU A 29 7.32 -6.90 20.52
N ASN A 30 7.45 -5.97 19.56
CA ASN A 30 7.57 -4.54 19.80
C ASN A 30 6.68 -3.74 18.85
N TRP A 31 5.90 -2.82 19.43
CA TRP A 31 5.01 -1.93 18.71
C TRP A 31 5.75 -0.96 17.80
N THR A 32 6.99 -0.59 18.14
CA THR A 32 7.82 0.27 17.29
C THR A 32 8.06 -0.38 15.92
N SER A 33 8.34 -1.68 15.88
CA SER A 33 8.57 -2.41 14.61
C SER A 33 7.32 -2.46 13.74
N VAL A 34 6.15 -2.62 14.35
CA VAL A 34 4.85 -2.58 13.64
C VAL A 34 4.59 -1.20 13.04
N VAL A 35 4.84 -0.13 13.80
CA VAL A 35 4.67 1.25 13.32
C VAL A 35 5.63 1.58 12.19
N VAL A 36 6.88 1.14 12.28
CA VAL A 36 7.86 1.32 11.19
C VAL A 36 7.41 0.59 9.92
N TRP A 37 6.92 -0.64 10.04
CA TRP A 37 6.35 -1.38 8.91
C TRP A 37 5.17 -0.64 8.25
N GLU A 38 4.22 -0.15 9.05
CA GLU A 38 3.07 0.61 8.57
C GLU A 38 3.48 1.87 7.80
N ILE A 39 4.49 2.61 8.30
CA ILE A 39 5.01 3.81 7.62
C ILE A 39 5.61 3.45 6.26
N VAL A 40 6.42 2.40 6.20
CA VAL A 40 7.02 1.92 4.95
C VAL A 40 5.93 1.50 3.96
N LEU A 41 4.91 0.78 4.43
CA LEU A 41 3.79 0.34 3.62
C LEU A 41 3.01 1.53 3.02
N LEU A 42 2.66 2.52 3.85
CA LEU A 42 1.96 3.72 3.40
C LEU A 42 2.78 4.51 2.37
N PHE A 43 4.10 4.55 2.55
CA PHE A 43 4.99 5.20 1.58
C PHE A 43 5.00 4.47 0.23
N LEU A 44 5.09 3.14 0.25
CA LEU A 44 5.02 2.31 -0.97
C LEU A 44 3.68 2.45 -1.68
N LEU A 45 2.57 2.44 -0.94
CA LEU A 45 1.23 2.68 -1.48
C LEU A 45 1.13 4.07 -2.13
N SER A 46 1.63 5.11 -1.46
CA SER A 46 1.64 6.47 -2.00
C SER A 46 2.43 6.55 -3.32
N LEU A 47 3.58 5.88 -3.41
CA LEU A 47 4.36 5.79 -4.65
C LEU A 47 3.61 5.05 -5.77
N ILE A 48 2.95 3.94 -5.44
CA ILE A 48 2.15 3.16 -6.41
C ILE A 48 0.99 3.99 -6.93
N ILE A 49 0.27 4.68 -6.04
CA ILE A 49 -0.84 5.57 -6.40
C ILE A 49 -0.32 6.71 -7.28
N SER A 50 0.76 7.39 -6.88
CA SER A 50 1.36 8.48 -7.66
C SER A 50 1.80 8.04 -9.05
N LYS A 51 2.33 6.82 -9.19
CA LYS A 51 2.75 6.27 -10.49
C LYS A 51 1.56 5.81 -11.34
N GLY A 52 0.54 5.22 -10.71
CA GLY A 52 -0.70 4.82 -11.37
C GLY A 52 -1.49 6.00 -11.93
N ASP A 53 -1.57 7.11 -11.18
CA ASP A 53 -2.26 8.33 -11.59
C ASP A 53 -1.57 9.01 -12.80
N LYS A 54 -0.23 9.01 -12.81
CA LYS A 54 0.56 9.51 -13.96
C LYS A 54 0.35 8.67 -15.23
N LYS A 55 0.18 7.34 -15.09
CA LYS A 55 -0.06 6.44 -16.22
C LYS A 55 -1.47 6.65 -16.80
N ALA A 56 -2.48 6.77 -15.94
CA ALA A 56 -3.86 7.07 -16.36
C ALA A 56 -3.97 8.42 -17.08
N LYS A 57 -3.25 9.46 -16.61
CA LYS A 57 -3.22 10.78 -17.25
C LYS A 57 -2.55 10.77 -18.63
N ASN A 58 -1.48 10.00 -18.82
CA ASN A 58 -0.79 9.90 -20.11
C ASN A 58 -1.58 9.10 -21.16
N GLU A 59 -2.36 8.10 -20.75
CA GLU A 59 -3.21 7.31 -21.66
C GLU A 59 -4.47 8.08 -22.10
N ALA A 60 -4.88 9.12 -21.38
CA ALA A 60 -6.01 9.99 -21.74
C ALA A 60 -5.66 11.11 -22.74
N HIS A 61 -4.37 11.34 -23.01
CA HIS A 61 -3.87 12.41 -23.88
C HIS A 61 -3.10 11.90 -25.12
N GLY A 62 -3.12 10.59 -25.36
CA GLY A 62 -2.49 9.93 -26.53
C GLY A 62 -3.49 9.58 -27.62
#